data_AF-A0A3N5TAB6-F1
#
_entry.id   AF-A0A3N5TAB6-F1
#
_cell.length_a   1.000
_cell.length_b   1.000
_cell.length_c   1.000
_cell.angle_alpha   90.00
_cell.angle_beta   90.00
_cell.angle_gamma   90.00
#
_symmetry.space_group_name_H-M   'P 1'
#
loop_
_entity.id
_entity.type
_entity.pdbx_description
1 polymer ?
#
loop_
_entity_poly.entity_id
_entity_poly.type
_entity_poly.pdbx_seq_one_letter_code
_entity_poly.pdbx_strand_id
1 'polypeptide(L)'
;VEPTSCPTMTRAPFVYDHGDTAKMTPLLPMHSLGHDFIPPPIHAGGLRYHGMAPLVSQAIVEGLVTPRAIDQLECYEAAMLFARTEGIIPAPETSHAIAAVIQEAKKAKEEGKEKTILFGFSGHGLMDLAGYDNYFQGKLKNYVLPESEFGNALKELNGLPKPKIVRTGKW
;
A
#
# COMPACT_ATOMS: atom_id res chain seq x y z
N VAL A 1 0.29 0.84 -5.19
CA VAL A 1 1.34 0.05 -4.50
C VAL A 1 1.19 0.30 -3.01
N GLU A 2 1.36 -0.72 -2.18
CA GLU A 2 1.13 -0.67 -0.73
C GLU A 2 2.19 -1.49 0.02
N PRO A 3 2.29 -1.42 1.35
CA PRO A 3 3.21 -2.27 2.09
C PRO A 3 2.67 -3.68 2.27
N THR A 4 3.56 -4.68 2.30
CA THR A 4 3.19 -6.07 2.67
C THR A 4 2.69 -6.22 4.12
N SER A 5 2.98 -5.24 4.98
CA SER A 5 2.51 -5.17 6.36
C SER A 5 1.05 -4.69 6.48
N CYS A 6 0.55 -3.92 5.50
CA CYS A 6 -0.84 -3.44 5.43
C CYS A 6 -1.39 -3.70 4.00
N PRO A 7 -1.63 -4.97 3.63
CA PRO A 7 -1.95 -5.37 2.26
C PRO A 7 -3.45 -5.17 1.92
N THR A 8 -3.94 -3.93 2.04
CA THR A 8 -5.36 -3.59 1.89
C THR A 8 -5.90 -3.92 0.50
N MET A 9 -5.21 -3.53 -0.56
CA MET A 9 -5.65 -3.72 -1.95
C MET A 9 -5.32 -5.11 -2.51
N THR A 10 -4.26 -5.76 -2.01
CA THR A 10 -3.77 -7.04 -2.54
C THR A 10 -4.35 -8.27 -1.85
N ARG A 11 -4.75 -8.17 -0.57
CA ARG A 11 -5.24 -9.31 0.21
C ARG A 11 -6.61 -9.09 0.85
N ALA A 12 -6.96 -7.86 1.20
CA ALA A 12 -8.22 -7.61 1.89
C ALA A 12 -9.44 -7.82 0.97
N PRO A 13 -10.60 -8.23 1.51
CA PRO A 13 -11.81 -8.40 0.73
C PRO A 13 -12.48 -7.06 0.40
N PHE A 14 -13.25 -7.03 -0.69
CA PHE A 14 -14.15 -5.90 -1.01
C PHE A 14 -15.46 -6.04 -0.20
N VAL A 15 -15.66 -5.15 0.78
CA VAL A 15 -16.72 -5.21 1.80
C VAL A 15 -17.33 -3.83 2.05
N TYR A 16 -18.45 -3.77 2.78
CA TYR A 16 -18.84 -2.54 3.43
C TYR A 16 -18.10 -2.43 4.76
N ASP A 17 -17.54 -1.27 5.04
CA ASP A 17 -16.86 -0.98 6.30
C ASP A 17 -16.91 0.51 6.63
N HIS A 18 -16.62 0.88 7.88
CA HIS A 18 -16.46 2.28 8.28
C HIS A 18 -15.14 2.84 7.74
N GLY A 19 -15.18 4.06 7.22
CA GLY A 19 -14.01 4.83 6.77
C GLY A 19 -13.20 5.45 7.92
N ASP A 20 -13.54 5.15 9.16
CA ASP A 20 -12.81 5.60 10.33
C ASP A 20 -13.02 4.64 11.50
N THR A 21 -12.03 4.57 12.38
CA THR A 21 -12.04 3.71 13.57
C THR A 21 -13.13 4.12 14.57
N ALA A 22 -13.57 5.38 14.56
CA ALA A 22 -14.62 5.90 15.44
C ALA A 22 -16.04 5.65 14.90
N LYS A 23 -16.20 5.03 13.73
CA LYS A 23 -17.47 4.68 13.08
C LYS A 23 -18.37 5.90 12.83
N MET A 24 -17.79 7.07 12.60
CA MET A 24 -18.53 8.31 12.31
C MET A 24 -18.95 8.42 10.85
N THR A 25 -18.23 7.77 9.96
CA THR A 25 -18.57 7.66 8.53
C THR A 25 -19.71 6.65 8.32
N PRO A 26 -20.52 6.85 7.27
CA PRO A 26 -21.40 5.79 6.80
C PRO A 26 -20.56 4.60 6.31
N LEU A 27 -21.21 3.44 6.13
CA LEU A 27 -20.56 2.29 5.52
C LEU A 27 -20.20 2.58 4.05
N LEU A 28 -18.93 2.32 3.71
CA LEU A 28 -18.39 2.54 2.37
C LEU A 28 -18.02 1.20 1.72
N PRO A 29 -18.33 0.98 0.44
CA PRO A 29 -17.90 -0.22 -0.27
C PRO A 29 -16.43 -0.09 -0.66
N MET A 30 -15.54 -0.82 0.03
CA MET A 30 -14.10 -0.73 -0.14
C MET A 30 -13.36 -2.03 0.14
N HIS A 31 -12.12 -2.13 -0.35
CA HIS A 31 -11.18 -3.09 0.21
C HIS A 31 -10.82 -2.65 1.63
N SER A 32 -10.95 -3.53 2.62
CA SER A 32 -10.71 -3.21 4.02
C SER A 32 -10.10 -4.36 4.80
N LEU A 33 -9.06 -4.07 5.59
CA LEU A 33 -8.51 -4.95 6.62
C LEU A 33 -9.37 -4.98 7.91
N GLY A 34 -10.42 -4.17 7.98
CA GLY A 34 -11.27 -3.96 9.15
C GLY A 34 -10.95 -2.64 9.85
N HIS A 35 -11.96 -1.84 10.21
CA HIS A 35 -11.78 -0.53 10.84
C HIS A 35 -11.05 -0.51 12.18
N ASP A 36 -10.95 -1.65 12.87
CA ASP A 36 -10.15 -1.79 14.10
C ASP A 36 -8.75 -2.38 13.84
N PHE A 37 -8.35 -2.56 12.57
CA PHE A 37 -7.01 -3.03 12.24
C PHE A 37 -5.95 -2.03 12.71
N ILE A 38 -4.99 -2.53 13.50
CA ILE A 38 -3.84 -1.76 13.99
C ILE A 38 -2.57 -2.31 13.31
N PRO A 39 -1.88 -1.49 12.50
CA PRO A 39 -0.61 -1.89 11.89
C PRO A 39 0.47 -2.22 12.93
N PRO A 40 1.41 -3.13 12.59
CA PRO A 40 2.48 -3.52 13.49
C PRO A 40 3.40 -2.34 13.84
N PRO A 41 3.91 -2.21 15.09
CA PRO A 41 4.74 -1.08 15.52
C PRO A 41 6.07 -0.95 14.79
N ILE A 42 6.59 -2.04 14.22
CA ILE A 42 7.85 -2.10 13.47
C ILE A 42 7.74 -1.55 12.04
N HIS A 43 6.54 -1.10 11.65
CA HIS A 43 6.28 -0.55 10.33
C HIS A 43 6.60 0.94 10.27
N ALA A 44 7.67 1.28 9.56
CA ALA A 44 8.13 2.65 9.35
C ALA A 44 7.83 3.17 7.93
N GLY A 45 7.07 2.42 7.13
CA GLY A 45 6.79 2.75 5.73
C GLY A 45 5.57 3.66 5.50
N GLY A 46 4.87 4.10 6.55
CA GLY A 46 3.62 4.85 6.40
C GLY A 46 2.48 3.98 5.87
N LEU A 47 1.51 4.52 5.12
CA LEU A 47 0.42 3.73 4.48
C LEU A 47 -0.31 2.75 5.43
N ARG A 48 -0.70 3.26 6.60
CA ARG A 48 -1.24 2.50 7.74
C ARG A 48 -2.76 2.33 7.73
N TYR A 49 -3.44 3.00 6.81
CA TYR A 49 -4.89 3.07 6.79
C TYR A 49 -5.51 1.72 6.38
N HIS A 50 -6.55 1.30 7.10
CA HIS A 50 -7.13 -0.04 6.99
C HIS A 50 -7.94 -0.26 5.71
N GLY A 51 -8.52 0.82 5.18
CA GLY A 51 -9.40 0.79 4.02
C GLY A 51 -8.76 1.39 2.77
N MET A 52 -9.47 1.31 1.64
CA MET A 52 -9.08 1.98 0.40
C MET A 52 -10.26 2.78 -0.15
N ALA A 53 -10.00 3.91 -0.80
CA ALA A 53 -11.07 4.74 -1.35
C ALA A 53 -12.04 3.90 -2.23
N PRO A 54 -13.37 4.10 -2.12
CA PRO A 54 -14.35 3.29 -2.87
C PRO A 54 -14.12 3.27 -4.38
N LEU A 55 -13.71 4.39 -4.97
CA LEU A 55 -13.41 4.48 -6.40
C LEU A 55 -12.18 3.66 -6.80
N VAL A 56 -11.12 3.69 -5.98
CA VAL A 56 -9.92 2.86 -6.21
C VAL A 56 -10.28 1.38 -6.02
N SER A 57 -11.06 1.07 -5.00
CA SER A 57 -11.55 -0.29 -4.76
C SER A 57 -12.40 -0.81 -5.93
N GLN A 58 -13.30 0.03 -6.46
CA GLN A 58 -14.08 -0.33 -7.64
C GLN A 58 -13.16 -0.54 -8.86
N ALA A 59 -12.16 0.32 -9.09
CA ALA A 59 -11.21 0.14 -10.18
C ALA A 59 -10.43 -1.19 -10.10
N ILE A 60 -10.13 -1.68 -8.88
CA ILE A 60 -9.55 -3.00 -8.65
C ILE A 60 -10.56 -4.11 -8.98
N VAL A 61 -11.79 -4.01 -8.47
CA VAL A 61 -12.86 -4.99 -8.74
C VAL A 61 -13.13 -5.12 -10.23
N GLU A 62 -13.07 -4.00 -10.94
CA GLU A 62 -13.24 -3.85 -12.38
C GLU A 62 -12.03 -4.40 -13.16
N GLY A 63 -10.85 -4.50 -12.55
CA GLY A 63 -9.62 -4.96 -13.21
C GLY A 63 -8.89 -3.87 -14.02
N LEU A 64 -9.19 -2.59 -13.77
CA LEU A 64 -8.52 -1.45 -14.39
C LEU A 64 -7.13 -1.19 -13.81
N VAL A 65 -6.93 -1.59 -12.56
CA VAL A 65 -5.67 -1.41 -11.84
C VAL A 65 -5.26 -2.73 -11.20
N THR A 66 -3.96 -3.02 -11.22
CA THR A 66 -3.38 -4.21 -10.60
C THR A 66 -2.60 -3.81 -9.36
N PRO A 67 -3.13 -4.03 -8.15
CA PRO A 67 -2.43 -3.75 -6.91
C PRO A 67 -1.14 -4.56 -6.75
N ARG A 68 -0.19 -3.98 -6.03
CA ARG A 68 1.09 -4.61 -5.68
C ARG A 68 1.43 -4.23 -4.25
N ALA A 69 1.91 -5.20 -3.49
CA ALA A 69 2.47 -5.00 -2.16
C ALA A 69 3.99 -5.17 -2.24
N ILE A 70 4.74 -4.27 -1.60
CA ILE A 70 6.21 -4.28 -1.57
C ILE A 70 6.69 -4.24 -0.12
N ASP A 71 7.77 -4.97 0.14
CA ASP A 71 8.40 -5.05 1.44
C ASP A 71 9.10 -3.74 1.82
N GLN A 72 8.99 -3.32 3.09
CA GLN A 72 9.52 -2.02 3.50
C GLN A 72 11.03 -1.86 3.30
N LEU A 73 11.83 -2.92 3.45
CA LEU A 73 13.28 -2.82 3.22
C LEU A 73 13.61 -2.50 1.76
N GLU A 74 12.87 -3.08 0.81
CA GLU A 74 13.01 -2.76 -0.61
C GLU A 74 12.60 -1.31 -0.89
N CYS A 75 11.51 -0.85 -0.26
CA CYS A 75 11.06 0.54 -0.36
C CYS A 75 12.14 1.53 0.11
N TYR A 76 12.78 1.28 1.27
CA TYR A 76 13.86 2.14 1.76
C TYR A 76 15.14 2.05 0.90
N GLU A 77 15.48 0.88 0.36
CA GLU A 77 16.58 0.75 -0.60
C GLU A 77 16.32 1.58 -1.87
N ALA A 78 15.10 1.51 -2.40
CA ALA A 78 14.65 2.30 -3.54
C ALA A 78 14.68 3.80 -3.25
N ALA A 79 14.23 4.23 -2.06
CA ALA A 79 14.31 5.61 -1.63
C ALA A 79 15.75 6.12 -1.57
N MET A 80 16.67 5.32 -1.04
CA MET A 80 18.07 5.67 -0.95
C MET A 80 18.73 5.78 -2.32
N LEU A 81 18.40 4.89 -3.24
CA LEU A 81 18.85 4.99 -4.62
C LEU A 81 18.36 6.30 -5.24
N PHE A 82 17.06 6.58 -5.14
CA PHE A 82 16.45 7.80 -5.70
C PHE A 82 17.05 9.07 -5.09
N ALA A 83 17.25 9.12 -3.78
CA ALA A 83 17.87 10.28 -3.14
C ALA A 83 19.32 10.51 -3.58
N ARG A 84 20.07 9.43 -3.85
CA ARG A 84 21.45 9.51 -4.33
C ARG A 84 21.57 9.90 -5.80
N THR A 85 20.59 9.53 -6.64
CA THR A 85 20.61 9.81 -8.08
C THR A 85 19.91 11.12 -8.44
N GLU A 86 18.77 11.41 -7.80
CA GLU A 86 17.91 12.56 -8.12
C GLU A 86 18.04 13.72 -7.13
N GLY A 87 18.70 13.51 -5.98
CA GLY A 87 18.96 14.56 -4.98
C GLY A 87 17.79 14.95 -4.09
N ILE A 88 16.68 14.20 -4.12
CA ILE A 88 15.49 14.45 -3.28
C ILE A 88 15.25 13.25 -2.37
N ILE A 89 15.09 13.50 -1.07
CA ILE A 89 14.70 12.48 -0.09
C ILE A 89 13.18 12.27 -0.19
N PRO A 90 12.67 11.10 -0.66
CA PRO A 90 11.24 10.85 -0.77
C PRO A 90 10.61 10.54 0.60
N ALA A 91 9.30 10.72 0.74
CA ALA A 91 8.60 10.21 1.92
C ALA A 91 8.63 8.66 1.94
N PRO A 92 8.60 8.00 3.12
CA PRO A 92 8.49 6.55 3.21
C PRO A 92 7.29 5.99 2.43
N GLU A 93 6.16 6.70 2.39
CA GLU A 93 5.01 6.32 1.57
C GLU A 93 5.34 6.36 0.07
N THR A 94 5.98 7.43 -0.39
CA THR A 94 6.38 7.62 -1.81
C THR A 94 7.37 6.54 -2.25
N SER A 95 8.21 6.04 -1.34
CA SER A 95 9.21 5.02 -1.63
C SER A 95 8.63 3.70 -2.16
N HIS A 96 7.36 3.38 -1.84
CA HIS A 96 6.65 2.23 -2.41
C HIS A 96 6.44 2.37 -3.92
N ALA A 97 6.08 3.57 -4.39
CA ALA A 97 5.92 3.83 -5.81
C ALA A 97 7.27 3.81 -6.54
N ILE A 98 8.31 4.38 -5.92
CA ILE A 98 9.67 4.37 -6.45
C ILE A 98 10.20 2.95 -6.61
N ALA A 99 10.00 2.08 -5.61
CA ALA A 99 10.39 0.68 -5.70
C ALA A 99 9.71 -0.03 -6.89
N ALA A 100 8.40 0.17 -7.07
CA ALA A 100 7.67 -0.39 -8.21
C ALA A 100 8.19 0.15 -9.55
N VAL A 101 8.51 1.45 -9.63
CA VAL A 101 9.08 2.08 -10.84
C VAL A 101 10.44 1.47 -11.17
N ILE A 102 11.30 1.26 -10.18
CA ILE A 102 12.61 0.61 -10.38
C ILE A 102 12.42 -0.82 -10.88
N GLN A 103 11.47 -1.59 -10.33
CA GLN A 103 11.15 -2.94 -10.83
C GLN A 103 10.70 -2.91 -12.30
N GLU A 104 9.80 -2.00 -12.68
CA GLU A 104 9.34 -1.87 -14.07
C GLU A 104 10.46 -1.39 -15.02
N ALA A 105 11.36 -0.51 -14.56
CA ALA A 105 12.51 -0.05 -15.33
C ALA A 105 13.52 -1.20 -15.57
N LYS A 106 13.79 -2.03 -14.55
CA LYS A 106 14.62 -3.24 -14.69
C LYS A 106 13.99 -4.22 -15.69
N LYS A 107 12.68 -4.45 -15.60
CA LYS A 107 11.94 -5.28 -16.55
C LYS A 107 12.00 -4.74 -17.98
N ALA A 108 11.85 -3.43 -18.18
CA ALA A 108 11.99 -2.79 -19.49
C ALA A 108 13.39 -3.02 -20.10
N LYS A 109 14.44 -2.95 -19.27
CA LYS A 109 15.82 -3.26 -19.65
C LYS A 109 15.98 -4.73 -20.04
N GLU A 110 15.45 -5.67 -19.27
CA GLU A 110 15.49 -7.12 -19.57
C GLU A 110 14.76 -7.46 -20.88
N GLU A 111 13.63 -6.80 -21.13
CA GLU A 111 12.87 -6.94 -22.38
C GLU A 111 13.54 -6.24 -23.58
N GLY A 112 14.55 -5.40 -23.35
CA GLY A 112 15.19 -4.58 -24.38
C GLY A 112 14.24 -3.53 -24.99
N LYS A 113 13.23 -3.08 -24.23
CA LYS A 113 12.18 -2.15 -24.71
C LYS A 113 12.24 -0.85 -23.94
N GLU A 114 12.26 0.26 -24.67
CA GLU A 114 12.05 1.57 -24.07
C GLU A 114 10.59 1.70 -23.58
N LYS A 115 10.41 2.12 -22.33
CA LYS A 115 9.11 2.36 -21.71
C LYS A 115 9.12 3.70 -21.00
N THR A 116 8.05 4.48 -21.14
CA THR A 116 7.80 5.66 -20.32
C THR A 116 6.98 5.26 -19.10
N ILE A 117 7.49 5.54 -17.90
CA ILE A 117 6.82 5.22 -16.63
C ILE A 117 6.48 6.54 -15.93
N LEU A 118 5.18 6.80 -15.75
CA LEU A 118 4.69 7.89 -14.92
C LEU A 118 4.32 7.34 -13.54
N PHE A 119 4.78 8.01 -12.48
CA PHE A 119 4.40 7.67 -11.12
C PHE A 119 4.12 8.92 -10.28
N GLY A 120 3.33 8.77 -9.23
CA GLY A 120 3.04 9.85 -8.28
C GLY A 120 4.15 10.00 -7.25
N PHE A 121 4.85 11.13 -7.27
CA PHE A 121 5.74 11.54 -6.18
C PHE A 121 4.92 12.27 -5.11
N SER A 122 4.43 11.54 -4.10
CA SER A 122 3.42 12.06 -3.17
C SER A 122 3.96 13.02 -2.10
N GLY A 123 5.26 12.98 -1.78
CA GLY A 123 5.84 13.87 -0.79
C GLY A 123 7.34 13.65 -0.56
N HIS A 124 7.97 14.61 0.12
CA HIS A 124 9.36 14.52 0.56
C HIS A 124 9.49 13.92 1.97
N GLY A 125 10.63 13.31 2.29
CA GLY A 125 10.89 12.65 3.58
C GLY A 125 11.65 13.49 4.60
N LEU A 126 11.74 14.81 4.43
CA LEU A 126 12.51 15.70 5.32
C LEU A 126 12.04 15.64 6.79
N MET A 127 10.77 15.31 7.03
CA MET A 127 10.20 15.15 8.37
C MET A 127 10.16 13.68 8.84
N ASP A 128 10.56 12.75 7.98
CA ASP A 128 10.48 11.29 8.21
C ASP A 128 11.87 10.67 8.40
N LEU A 129 12.89 11.49 8.71
CA LEU A 129 14.29 11.07 8.84
C LEU A 129 14.50 10.00 9.93
N ALA A 130 13.62 9.90 10.92
CA ALA A 130 13.67 8.82 11.91
C ALA A 130 13.48 7.43 11.29
N GLY A 131 12.64 7.33 10.24
CA GLY A 131 12.48 6.09 9.48
C GLY A 131 13.75 5.70 8.73
N TYR A 132 14.39 6.69 8.10
CA TYR A 132 15.69 6.52 7.43
C TYR A 132 16.81 6.15 8.40
N ASP A 133 16.86 6.78 9.57
CA ASP A 133 17.83 6.45 10.62
C ASP A 133 17.67 4.99 11.09
N ASN A 134 16.43 4.53 11.30
CA ASN A 134 16.15 3.13 11.61
C ASN A 134 16.60 2.18 10.48
N TYR A 135 16.47 2.58 9.21
CA TYR A 135 16.99 1.82 8.08
C TYR A 135 18.52 1.73 8.12
N PHE A 136 19.23 2.85 8.30
CA PHE A 136 20.70 2.86 8.39
C PHE A 136 21.24 2.06 9.57
N GLN A 137 20.52 2.04 10.68
CA GLN A 137 20.88 1.25 11.86
C GLN A 137 20.47 -0.22 11.75
N GLY A 138 19.88 -0.66 10.63
CA GLY A 138 19.45 -2.04 10.42
C GLY A 138 18.31 -2.48 11.35
N LYS A 139 17.53 -1.53 11.89
CA LYS A 139 16.42 -1.79 12.81
C LYS A 139 15.13 -2.19 12.09
N LEU A 140 14.98 -1.79 10.82
CA LEU A 140 13.83 -2.17 10.01
C LEU A 140 13.88 -3.65 9.61
N LYS A 141 12.71 -4.29 9.58
CA LYS A 141 12.55 -5.68 9.17
C LYS A 141 11.31 -5.83 8.30
N ASN A 142 11.37 -6.66 7.27
CA ASN A 142 10.15 -6.98 6.53
C ASN A 142 9.15 -7.65 7.46
N TYR A 143 7.90 -7.24 7.32
CA TYR A 143 6.79 -7.81 8.05
C TYR A 143 5.65 -7.98 7.06
N VAL A 144 5.29 -9.23 6.82
CA VAL A 144 4.13 -9.60 6.02
C VAL A 144 3.02 -9.92 7.00
N LEU A 145 1.84 -9.33 6.81
CA LEU A 145 0.71 -9.53 7.72
C LEU A 145 0.37 -11.03 7.85
N PRO A 146 0.53 -11.66 9.03
CA PRO A 146 0.25 -13.09 9.20
C PRO A 146 -1.22 -13.43 9.01
N GLU A 147 -1.53 -14.64 8.53
CA GLU A 147 -2.91 -15.09 8.30
C GLU A 147 -3.78 -15.07 9.57
N SER A 148 -3.18 -15.36 10.73
CA SER A 148 -3.88 -15.32 12.02
C SER A 148 -4.33 -13.90 12.40
N GLU A 149 -3.46 -12.90 12.20
CA GLU A 149 -3.76 -11.49 12.47
C GLU A 149 -4.75 -10.95 11.45
N PHE A 150 -4.57 -11.29 10.17
CA PHE A 150 -5.49 -10.96 9.09
C PHE A 150 -6.91 -11.49 9.38
N GLY A 151 -7.04 -12.77 9.69
CA GLY A 151 -8.34 -13.38 10.01
C GLY A 151 -9.00 -12.80 11.26
N ASN A 152 -8.21 -12.38 12.26
CA ASN A 152 -8.74 -11.68 13.43
C ASN A 152 -9.27 -10.29 13.10
N ALA A 153 -8.54 -9.51 12.29
CA ALA A 153 -8.95 -8.16 11.91
C ALA A 153 -10.27 -8.15 11.11
N LEU A 154 -10.49 -9.17 10.27
CA LEU A 154 -11.73 -9.30 9.50
C LEU A 154 -12.95 -9.66 10.35
N LYS A 155 -12.80 -10.05 11.62
CA LYS A 155 -13.95 -10.41 12.48
C LYS A 155 -14.89 -9.22 12.71
N GLU A 156 -14.36 -7.99 12.72
CA GLU A 156 -15.15 -6.77 12.90
C GLU A 156 -16.05 -6.45 11.72
N LEU A 157 -15.83 -7.10 10.57
CA LEU A 157 -16.68 -6.98 9.39
C LEU A 157 -17.90 -7.91 9.46
N ASN A 158 -17.95 -8.82 10.44
CA ASN A 158 -19.04 -9.78 10.57
C ASN A 158 -20.36 -9.07 10.89
N GLY A 159 -21.39 -9.39 10.12
CA GLY A 159 -22.72 -8.79 10.27
C GLY A 159 -22.93 -7.51 9.45
N LEU A 160 -21.88 -6.96 8.83
CA LEU A 160 -22.02 -5.86 7.87
C LEU A 160 -22.65 -6.36 6.56
N PRO A 161 -23.41 -5.51 5.84
CA PRO A 161 -23.95 -5.86 4.52
C PRO A 161 -22.82 -6.17 3.53
N LYS A 162 -23.13 -6.99 2.52
CA LYS A 162 -22.17 -7.30 1.45
C LYS A 162 -22.37 -6.36 0.27
N PRO A 163 -21.31 -5.70 -0.24
CA PRO A 163 -21.43 -4.89 -1.44
C PRO A 163 -21.68 -5.77 -2.66
N LYS A 164 -22.43 -5.25 -3.62
CA LYS A 164 -22.59 -5.91 -4.91
C LYS A 164 -21.29 -5.76 -5.69
N ILE A 165 -20.72 -6.88 -6.12
CA ILE A 165 -19.60 -6.86 -7.05
C ILE A 165 -20.16 -6.48 -8.43
N VAL A 166 -19.80 -5.29 -8.90
CA VAL A 166 -20.16 -4.82 -10.24
C VAL A 166 -18.90 -4.89 -11.10
N ARG A 167 -18.99 -5.60 -12.23
CA ARG A 167 -17.97 -5.63 -13.28
C ARG A 167 -18.64 -5.27 -14.59
N THR A 168 -18.33 -4.10 -15.16
CA THR A 168 -19.05 -3.65 -16.36
C THR A 168 -18.53 -4.27 -17.67
N GLY A 169 -17.30 -4.78 -17.68
CA GLY A 169 -16.57 -5.24 -18.88
C GLY A 169 -16.25 -4.13 -19.89
N LYS A 170 -16.49 -2.85 -19.57
CA LYS A 170 -16.35 -1.72 -20.49
C LYS A 170 -15.08 -0.92 -20.20
N TRP A 171 -13.94 -1.38 -20.71
CA TRP A 171 -12.66 -0.67 -20.63
C TRP A 171 -11.72 -1.03 -21.77
#